data_AF-A0A1J5HFX9-F1
#
_entry.id   AF-A0A1J5HFX9-F1
#
_cell.length_a   1.000
_cell.length_b   1.000
_cell.length_c   1.000
_cell.angle_alpha   90.00
_cell.angle_beta   90.00
_cell.angle_gamma   90.00
#
_symmetry.space_group_name_H-M   'P 1'
#
loop_
_entity.id
_entity.type
_entity.pdbx_description
1 polymer ?
#
loop_
_entity_poly.entity_id
_entity_poly.type
_entity_poly.pdbx_seq_one_letter_code
_entity_poly.pdbx_strand_id
1 'polypeptide(L)'
;MSKRNKIIVFIVILLILLVLIFVISPKALANWRWRQTAQAVGGLPYQIGLTKVAIIQCITTGNPPICAGGPLCATLDVARCTAYSEVNGTPSGGMGANALFLNTAIAQAGLTPGGQLIAGGLSPVLMDQGVLASAGGCYGCVAKQGLADKIFAWLDKFIIAGFKGK
;
A
#
# COMPACT_ATOMS: atom_id res chain seq x y z
N MET A 1 0.35 -50.20 17.95
CA MET A 1 -0.19 -49.36 16.85
C MET A 1 0.23 -49.95 15.51
N SER A 2 -0.72 -50.37 14.67
CA SER A 2 -0.45 -50.95 13.33
C SER A 2 0.30 -49.95 12.42
N LYS A 3 1.18 -50.45 11.53
CA LYS A 3 1.90 -49.63 10.52
C LYS A 3 0.95 -48.71 9.75
N ARG A 4 -0.28 -49.15 9.45
CA ARG A 4 -1.32 -48.35 8.79
C ARG A 4 -1.77 -47.14 9.62
N ASN A 5 -1.97 -47.30 10.93
CA ASN A 5 -2.40 -46.20 11.80
C ASN A 5 -1.32 -45.13 11.95
N LYS A 6 -0.03 -45.50 11.94
CA LYS A 6 1.08 -44.54 11.98
C LYS A 6 1.14 -43.67 10.71
N ILE A 7 0.87 -44.27 9.55
CA ILE A 7 0.86 -43.55 8.25
C ILE A 7 -0.32 -42.57 8.19
N ILE A 8 -1.51 -42.98 8.62
CA ILE A 8 -2.71 -42.11 8.62
C ILE A 8 -2.49 -40.91 9.54
N VAL A 9 -1.98 -41.12 10.76
CA VAL A 9 -1.68 -40.04 11.70
C VAL A 9 -0.64 -39.08 11.13
N PHE A 10 0.41 -39.59 10.46
CA PHE A 10 1.42 -38.77 9.82
C PHE A 10 0.83 -37.87 8.71
N ILE A 11 -0.03 -38.42 7.84
CA ILE A 11 -0.68 -37.66 6.76
C ILE A 11 -1.60 -36.57 7.33
N VAL A 12 -2.36 -36.86 8.39
CA VAL A 12 -3.26 -35.89 9.04
C VAL A 12 -2.47 -34.73 9.65
N ILE A 13 -1.36 -35.02 10.35
CA ILE A 13 -0.48 -34.00 10.92
C ILE A 13 0.13 -33.12 9.81
N LEU A 14 0.55 -33.73 8.70
CA LEU A 14 1.14 -33.01 7.55
C LEU A 14 0.12 -32.06 6.89
N LEU A 15 -1.13 -32.50 6.74
CA LEU A 15 -2.24 -31.67 6.23
C LEU A 15 -2.54 -30.49 7.15
N ILE A 16 -2.58 -30.71 8.47
CA ILE A 16 -2.80 -29.64 9.45
C ILE A 16 -1.65 -28.61 9.39
N LEU A 17 -0.40 -29.06 9.27
CA LEU A 17 0.76 -28.19 9.11
C LEU A 17 0.69 -27.36 7.83
N LEU A 18 0.33 -27.97 6.70
CA LEU A 18 0.14 -27.27 5.43
C LEU A 18 -0.93 -26.18 5.52
N VAL A 19 -2.08 -26.49 6.15
CA VAL A 19 -3.16 -25.51 6.36
C VAL A 19 -2.71 -24.38 7.29
N LEU A 20 -1.99 -24.67 8.37
CA LEU A 20 -1.45 -23.65 9.29
C LEU A 20 -0.45 -22.73 8.58
N ILE A 21 0.48 -23.30 7.80
CA ILE A 21 1.45 -22.51 7.01
C ILE A 21 0.70 -21.63 6.02
N PHE A 22 -0.31 -22.15 5.35
CA PHE A 22 -1.13 -21.42 4.39
C PHE A 22 -1.90 -20.25 5.01
N VAL A 23 -2.43 -20.41 6.24
CA VAL A 23 -3.19 -19.36 6.92
C VAL A 23 -2.30 -18.30 7.58
N ILE A 24 -1.13 -18.71 8.10
CA ILE A 24 -0.25 -17.81 8.87
C ILE A 24 0.74 -17.07 7.96
N SER A 25 1.21 -17.70 6.88
CA SER A 25 2.26 -17.13 6.02
C SER A 25 1.91 -15.77 5.39
N PRO A 26 0.69 -15.47 4.90
CA PRO A 26 0.38 -14.19 4.29
C PRO A 26 0.42 -13.06 5.33
N LYS A 27 -0.20 -13.29 6.48
CA LYS A 27 -0.23 -12.33 7.60
C LYS A 27 1.16 -12.06 8.17
N ALA A 28 1.99 -13.10 8.30
CA ALA A 28 3.36 -12.95 8.76
C ALA A 28 4.21 -12.15 7.76
N LEU A 29 4.07 -12.44 6.46
CA LEU A 29 4.78 -11.72 5.40
C LEU A 29 4.37 -10.24 5.33
N ALA A 30 3.06 -9.95 5.39
CA ALA A 30 2.53 -8.59 5.38
C ALA A 30 3.02 -7.78 6.60
N ASN A 31 2.97 -8.36 7.80
CA ASN A 31 3.49 -7.71 9.01
C ASN A 31 5.00 -7.45 8.95
N TRP A 32 5.77 -8.38 8.37
CA TRP A 32 7.20 -8.21 8.21
C TRP A 32 7.53 -7.07 7.22
N ARG A 33 6.87 -7.05 6.06
CA ARG A 33 6.98 -5.95 5.08
C ARG A 33 6.58 -4.60 5.69
N TRP A 34 5.57 -4.59 6.58
CA TRP A 34 5.07 -3.37 7.21
C TRP A 34 6.15 -2.78 8.11
N ARG A 35 6.75 -3.62 8.95
CA ARG A 35 7.85 -3.24 9.83
C ARG A 35 9.06 -2.76 9.03
N GLN A 36 9.43 -3.45 7.94
CA GLN A 36 10.51 -3.00 7.08
C GLN A 36 10.23 -1.64 6.45
N THR A 37 9.01 -1.41 5.98
CA THR A 37 8.62 -0.14 5.39
C THR A 37 8.61 0.97 6.43
N ALA A 38 8.06 0.73 7.63
CA ALA A 38 8.10 1.69 8.73
C ALA A 38 9.54 2.05 9.12
N GLN A 39 10.46 1.06 9.14
CA GLN A 39 11.88 1.30 9.38
C GLN A 39 12.52 2.12 8.25
N ALA A 40 12.23 1.79 6.98
CA ALA A 40 12.76 2.50 5.83
C ALA A 40 12.26 3.96 5.77
N VAL A 41 10.98 4.17 6.08
CA VAL A 41 10.37 5.51 6.21
C VAL A 41 11.03 6.29 7.34
N GLY A 42 11.31 5.64 8.48
CA GLY A 42 12.03 6.24 9.60
C GLY A 42 13.42 6.80 9.24
N GLY A 43 14.05 6.29 8.18
CA GLY A 43 15.34 6.77 7.66
C GLY A 43 15.25 7.91 6.65
N LEU A 44 14.05 8.37 6.28
CA LEU A 44 13.83 9.43 5.30
C LEU A 44 13.56 10.78 5.98
N PRO A 45 13.96 11.90 5.35
CA PRO A 45 13.87 13.23 5.96
C PRO A 45 12.43 13.72 6.08
N TYR A 46 11.53 13.30 5.18
CA TYR A 46 10.11 13.61 5.28
C TYR A 46 9.32 12.32 5.38
N GLN A 47 8.40 12.30 6.34
CA GLN A 47 7.60 11.13 6.68
C GLN A 47 6.16 11.57 6.84
N ILE A 48 5.22 10.72 6.42
CA ILE A 48 3.79 10.98 6.53
C ILE A 48 3.08 9.69 6.88
N GLY A 49 2.27 9.73 7.94
CA GLY A 49 1.37 8.68 8.35
C GLY A 49 -0.05 9.21 8.35
N LEU A 50 -0.93 8.60 7.57
CA LEU A 50 -2.33 9.00 7.47
C LEU A 50 -3.27 7.82 7.74
N THR A 51 -4.43 8.13 8.29
CA THR A 51 -5.59 7.24 8.36
C THR A 51 -6.79 7.92 7.73
N LYS A 52 -7.82 7.15 7.34
CA LYS A 52 -9.00 7.70 6.62
C LYS A 52 -8.57 8.48 5.38
N VAL A 53 -7.69 7.87 4.59
CA VAL A 53 -7.08 8.50 3.44
C VAL A 53 -8.13 8.92 2.41
N ALA A 54 -8.03 10.12 1.86
CA ALA A 54 -8.72 10.50 0.63
C ALA A 54 -7.68 10.74 -0.48
N ILE A 55 -8.06 10.30 -1.69
CA ILE A 55 -7.22 10.36 -2.89
C ILE A 55 -7.91 11.32 -3.85
N ILE A 56 -7.28 12.46 -4.10
CA ILE A 56 -7.78 13.52 -4.97
C ILE A 56 -6.92 13.53 -6.22
N GLN A 57 -7.49 13.08 -7.36
CA GLN A 57 -6.78 13.14 -8.63
C GLN A 57 -6.49 14.59 -9.03
N CYS A 58 -5.25 14.83 -9.47
CA CYS A 58 -4.90 16.09 -10.09
C CYS A 58 -5.36 16.08 -11.55
N ILE A 59 -6.02 17.16 -11.98
CA ILE A 59 -6.60 17.33 -13.31
C ILE A 59 -6.15 18.64 -13.94
N THR A 60 -6.04 18.67 -15.27
CA THR A 60 -5.76 19.90 -16.01
C THR A 60 -7.06 20.60 -16.37
N THR A 61 -7.18 21.89 -16.08
CA THR A 61 -8.40 22.69 -16.36
C THR A 61 -8.05 24.09 -16.88
N GLY A 62 -9.03 24.79 -17.47
CA GLY A 62 -8.87 26.19 -17.90
C GLY A 62 -8.16 26.39 -19.25
N ASN A 63 -8.07 27.66 -19.65
CA ASN A 63 -7.32 28.11 -20.83
C ASN A 63 -6.69 29.49 -20.54
N PRO A 64 -5.36 29.62 -20.35
CA PRO A 64 -4.35 28.56 -20.45
C PRO A 64 -4.51 27.46 -19.39
N PRO A 65 -4.06 26.23 -19.67
CA PRO A 65 -4.28 25.09 -18.77
C PRO A 65 -3.49 25.24 -17.47
N ILE A 66 -4.13 24.89 -16.35
CA ILE A 66 -3.54 24.86 -15.01
C ILE A 66 -3.80 23.49 -14.36
N CYS A 67 -2.92 23.07 -13.44
CA CYS A 67 -3.13 21.86 -12.65
C CYS A 67 -4.00 22.18 -11.43
N ALA A 68 -5.11 21.46 -11.29
CA ALA A 68 -6.12 21.65 -10.26
C ALA A 68 -6.52 20.30 -9.62
N GLY A 69 -7.35 20.34 -8.59
CA GLY A 69 -7.73 19.17 -7.79
C GLY A 69 -7.57 19.51 -6.32
N GLY A 70 -6.55 18.92 -5.67
CA GLY A 70 -6.16 19.28 -4.31
C GLY A 70 -5.21 20.49 -4.24
N PRO A 71 -5.04 21.08 -3.04
CA PRO A 71 -4.13 22.21 -2.81
C PRO A 71 -2.70 22.01 -3.34
N LEU A 72 -2.16 20.80 -3.27
CA LEU A 72 -0.81 20.50 -3.74
C LEU A 72 -0.74 20.29 -5.25
N CYS A 73 -1.85 19.96 -5.93
CA CYS A 73 -1.86 19.79 -7.39
C CYS A 73 -1.39 21.05 -8.13
N ALA A 74 -1.65 22.24 -7.58
CA ALA A 74 -1.19 23.51 -8.14
C ALA A 74 0.35 23.66 -8.16
N THR A 75 1.08 22.83 -7.42
CA THR A 75 2.56 22.80 -7.44
C THR A 75 3.13 21.99 -8.61
N LEU A 76 2.29 21.26 -9.33
CA LEU A 76 2.68 20.50 -10.51
C LEU A 76 2.53 21.34 -11.78
N ASP A 77 3.45 21.12 -12.71
CA ASP A 77 3.30 21.54 -14.09
C ASP A 77 2.19 20.74 -14.80
N VAL A 78 1.63 21.36 -15.83
CA VAL A 78 0.49 20.82 -16.59
C VAL A 78 0.82 19.45 -17.20
N ALA A 79 2.07 19.21 -17.62
CA ALA A 79 2.46 17.96 -18.28
C ALA A 79 2.49 16.77 -17.30
N ARG A 80 2.79 17.00 -16.03
CA ARG A 80 2.79 15.97 -15.00
C ARG A 80 1.45 15.82 -14.28
N CYS A 81 0.59 16.84 -14.30
CA CYS A 81 -0.62 16.93 -13.50
C CYS A 81 -1.41 15.60 -13.39
N THR A 82 -1.82 14.99 -14.49
CA THR A 82 -2.66 13.79 -14.49
C THR A 82 -1.95 12.51 -14.05
N ALA A 83 -0.62 12.52 -13.93
CA ALA A 83 0.14 11.38 -13.43
C ALA A 83 0.12 11.27 -11.90
N TYR A 84 -0.35 12.30 -11.20
CA TYR A 84 -0.32 12.41 -9.74
C TYR A 84 -1.72 12.49 -9.15
N SER A 85 -1.80 12.11 -7.88
CA SER A 85 -2.92 12.44 -7.00
C SER A 85 -2.38 13.02 -5.71
N GLU A 86 -3.09 14.00 -5.18
CA GLU A 86 -2.92 14.41 -3.80
C GLU A 86 -3.59 13.38 -2.89
N VAL A 87 -2.85 12.91 -1.92
CA VAL A 87 -3.34 12.01 -0.89
C VAL A 87 -3.31 12.76 0.43
N ASN A 88 -4.47 12.89 1.07
CA ASN A 88 -4.64 13.52 2.37
C ASN A 88 -5.41 12.61 3.32
N GLY A 89 -5.49 12.96 4.60
CA GLY A 89 -6.20 12.15 5.58
C GLY A 89 -6.05 12.68 7.00
N THR A 90 -6.48 11.88 7.97
CA THR A 90 -6.26 12.16 9.39
C THR A 90 -4.82 11.81 9.75
N PRO A 91 -3.99 12.76 10.23
CA PRO A 91 -2.61 12.48 10.62
C PRO A 91 -2.54 11.42 11.73
N SER A 92 -1.69 10.43 11.52
CA SER A 92 -1.44 9.32 12.46
C SER A 92 0.05 9.07 12.70
N GLY A 93 0.92 9.96 12.21
CA GLY A 93 2.38 9.91 12.35
C GLY A 93 3.09 10.76 11.30
N GLY A 94 4.38 11.00 11.48
CA GLY A 94 5.18 11.82 10.56
C GLY A 94 4.90 13.33 10.67
N MET A 95 5.28 14.08 9.63
CA MET A 95 5.34 15.54 9.61
C MET A 95 4.22 16.19 8.77
N GLY A 96 3.62 15.45 7.83
CA GLY A 96 2.64 15.99 6.88
C GLY A 96 1.19 15.53 7.11
N ALA A 97 0.23 16.26 6.55
CA ALA A 97 -1.19 15.88 6.51
C ALA A 97 -1.67 15.52 5.09
N ASN A 98 -0.87 15.85 4.08
CA ASN A 98 -1.08 15.56 2.68
C ASN A 98 0.26 15.49 1.93
N ALA A 99 0.28 14.78 0.81
CA ALA A 99 1.41 14.76 -0.13
C ALA A 99 0.94 14.34 -1.53
N LEU A 100 1.75 14.64 -2.54
CA LEU A 100 1.57 14.19 -3.91
C LEU A 100 2.28 12.86 -4.13
N PHE A 101 1.57 11.94 -4.77
CA PHE A 101 2.09 10.64 -5.15
C PHE A 101 1.74 10.35 -6.61
N LEU A 102 2.65 9.67 -7.30
CA LEU A 102 2.34 9.08 -8.59
C LEU A 102 1.17 8.11 -8.47
N ASN A 103 0.23 8.19 -9.41
CA ASN A 103 -0.92 7.29 -9.49
C ASN A 103 -0.50 5.82 -9.57
N THR A 104 0.64 5.54 -10.20
CA THR A 104 1.22 4.20 -10.26
C THR A 104 1.73 3.71 -8.90
N ALA A 105 2.31 4.60 -8.08
CA ALA A 105 2.76 4.25 -6.73
C ALA A 105 1.58 3.98 -5.80
N ILE A 106 0.54 4.83 -5.85
CA ILE A 106 -0.73 4.63 -5.12
C ILE A 106 -1.34 3.26 -5.47
N ALA A 107 -1.43 2.95 -6.76
CA ALA A 107 -1.97 1.68 -7.24
C ALA A 107 -1.13 0.48 -6.80
N GLN A 108 0.21 0.60 -6.85
CA GLN A 108 1.11 -0.44 -6.38
C GLN A 108 0.95 -0.71 -4.89
N ALA A 109 0.90 0.31 -4.05
CA ALA A 109 0.63 0.13 -2.62
C ALA A 109 -0.79 -0.38 -2.34
N GLY A 110 -1.70 -0.42 -3.32
CA GLY A 110 -3.09 -0.76 -3.04
C GLY A 110 -3.75 0.23 -2.08
N LEU A 111 -3.38 1.50 -2.18
CA LEU A 111 -4.00 2.55 -1.37
C LEU A 111 -5.42 2.80 -1.86
N THR A 112 -6.37 2.73 -0.93
CA THR A 112 -7.79 2.95 -1.20
C THR A 112 -8.34 4.07 -0.32
N PRO A 113 -9.38 4.79 -0.78
CA PRO A 113 -10.07 5.76 0.05
C PRO A 113 -10.57 5.12 1.36
N GLY A 114 -10.39 5.82 2.49
CA GLY A 114 -10.67 5.32 3.83
C GLY A 114 -9.56 4.47 4.46
N GLY A 115 -8.54 4.08 3.69
CA GLY A 115 -7.41 3.28 4.15
C GLY A 115 -6.43 4.04 5.05
N GLN A 116 -5.32 3.39 5.37
CA GLN A 116 -4.18 3.99 6.05
C GLN A 116 -2.99 4.04 5.11
N LEU A 117 -2.13 5.01 5.31
CA LEU A 117 -0.92 5.24 4.53
C LEU A 117 0.25 5.47 5.48
N ILE A 118 1.40 4.88 5.17
CA ILE A 118 2.68 5.33 5.68
C ILE A 118 3.58 5.56 4.46
N ALA A 119 4.16 6.75 4.36
CA ALA A 119 5.12 7.05 3.34
C ALA A 119 6.28 7.90 3.88
N GLY A 120 7.40 7.86 3.19
CA GLY A 120 8.51 8.76 3.42
C GLY A 120 9.22 9.06 2.12
N GLY A 121 9.87 10.22 2.04
CA GLY A 121 10.55 10.67 0.84
C GLY A 121 11.50 11.82 1.11
N LEU A 122 12.09 12.33 0.03
CA LEU A 122 13.06 13.43 0.08
C LEU A 122 12.42 14.83 0.02
N SER A 123 11.11 14.93 -0.26
CA SER A 123 10.38 16.19 -0.33
C SER A 123 9.13 16.14 0.55
N PRO A 124 8.75 17.26 1.21
CA PRO A 124 7.54 17.32 2.02
C PRO A 124 6.26 17.30 1.19
N VAL A 125 6.36 17.61 -0.11
CA VAL A 125 5.22 17.74 -1.02
C VAL A 125 5.19 16.58 -2.02
N LEU A 126 6.33 16.18 -2.59
CA LEU A 126 6.40 15.21 -3.69
C LEU A 126 7.12 13.93 -3.26
N MET A 127 6.40 12.82 -3.15
CA MET A 127 6.90 11.57 -2.56
C MET A 127 7.39 10.54 -3.61
N ASP A 128 7.88 10.99 -4.76
CA ASP A 128 8.31 10.11 -5.86
C ASP A 128 9.59 9.33 -5.58
N GLN A 129 10.47 9.93 -4.78
CA GLN A 129 11.75 9.36 -4.36
C GLN A 129 11.63 8.97 -2.90
N GLY A 130 10.97 7.82 -2.68
CA GLY A 130 10.49 7.46 -1.36
C GLY A 130 10.02 6.03 -1.25
N VAL A 131 9.46 5.75 -0.08
CA VAL A 131 8.83 4.48 0.26
C VAL A 131 7.38 4.76 0.61
N LEU A 132 6.49 3.89 0.13
CA LEU A 132 5.04 4.00 0.30
C LEU A 132 4.48 2.64 0.70
N ALA A 133 3.62 2.62 1.72
CA ALA A 133 2.86 1.46 2.15
C ALA A 133 1.43 1.87 2.52
N SER A 134 0.48 0.98 2.24
CA SER A 134 -0.93 1.20 2.60
C SER A 134 -1.46 0.06 3.47
N ALA A 135 -2.36 0.41 4.37
CA ALA A 135 -3.23 -0.55 5.03
C ALA A 135 -4.68 -0.22 4.66
N GLY A 136 -5.13 -0.76 3.53
CA GLY A 136 -6.51 -0.71 3.07
C GLY A 136 -6.73 -1.93 2.20
N GLY A 137 -7.69 -2.79 2.56
CA GLY A 137 -7.92 -4.05 1.85
C GLY A 137 -8.11 -3.80 0.34
N CYS A 138 -7.26 -4.38 -0.49
CA CYS A 138 -7.31 -4.11 -1.93
C CYS A 138 -8.20 -5.12 -2.64
N TYR A 139 -9.50 -4.83 -2.70
CA TYR A 139 -10.40 -5.54 -3.62
C TYR A 139 -10.11 -5.17 -5.10
N GLY A 140 -9.55 -3.98 -5.34
CA GLY A 140 -9.27 -3.46 -6.69
C GLY A 140 -7.97 -3.94 -7.35
N CYS A 141 -6.95 -4.31 -6.57
CA CYS A 141 -5.62 -4.70 -7.08
C CYS A 141 -5.63 -6.05 -7.81
N VAL A 142 -6.58 -6.91 -7.45
CA VAL A 142 -6.77 -8.27 -7.99
C VAL A 142 -8.03 -8.39 -8.82
N ALA A 143 -8.65 -7.28 -9.22
CA ALA A 143 -9.89 -7.28 -10.01
C ALA A 143 -9.75 -8.11 -11.31
N LYS A 144 -8.55 -8.14 -11.89
CA LYS A 144 -8.18 -8.90 -13.10
C LYS A 144 -7.49 -10.26 -12.84
N GLN A 145 -7.32 -10.68 -11.58
CA GLN A 145 -6.67 -11.94 -11.22
C GLN A 145 -7.68 -13.03 -10.81
N GLY A 146 -7.21 -14.27 -10.68
CA GLY A 146 -8.04 -15.46 -10.43
C GLY A 146 -8.75 -15.41 -9.07
N LEU A 147 -9.75 -16.28 -8.89
CA LEU A 147 -10.54 -16.36 -7.65
C LEU A 147 -9.65 -16.59 -6.40
N ALA A 148 -8.56 -17.35 -6.55
CA ALA A 148 -7.59 -17.58 -5.49
C ALA A 148 -6.92 -16.28 -5.06
N ASP A 149 -6.41 -15.48 -5.99
CA ASP A 149 -5.75 -14.19 -5.71
C ASP A 149 -6.70 -13.19 -5.05
N LYS A 150 -7.98 -13.22 -5.42
CA LYS A 150 -9.05 -12.42 -4.79
C LYS A 150 -9.29 -12.81 -3.33
N ILE A 151 -9.24 -14.11 -3.02
CA ILE A 151 -9.41 -14.62 -1.65
C ILE A 151 -8.17 -14.29 -0.80
N PHE A 152 -6.96 -14.40 -1.35
CA PHE A 152 -5.74 -14.00 -0.65
C PHE A 152 -5.67 -12.50 -0.39
N ALA A 153 -6.06 -11.66 -1.36
CA ALA A 153 -6.15 -10.21 -1.16
C ALA A 153 -7.20 -9.80 -0.12
N TRP A 154 -8.23 -10.63 0.10
CA TRP A 154 -9.21 -10.42 1.18
C TRP A 154 -8.65 -10.77 2.56
N LEU A 155 -7.70 -11.70 2.63
CA LEU A 155 -6.98 -12.08 3.85
C LEU A 155 -5.82 -11.14 4.17
N ASP A 156 -5.21 -10.52 3.16
CA ASP A 156 -4.19 -9.49 3.29
C ASP A 156 -4.84 -8.13 3.61
N LYS A 157 -5.06 -7.87 4.90
CA LYS A 157 -5.51 -6.57 5.41
C LYS A 157 -4.52 -5.43 5.20
N PHE A 158 -3.32 -5.72 4.70
CA PHE A 158 -2.21 -4.78 4.53
C PHE A 158 -1.54 -5.07 3.19
N ILE A 159 -1.56 -4.13 2.26
CA ILE A 159 -0.86 -4.26 0.97
C ILE A 159 0.23 -3.22 0.93
N ILE A 160 1.46 -3.71 0.89
CA ILE A 160 2.66 -2.90 0.94
C ILE A 160 3.32 -3.04 -0.41
N ALA A 161 3.37 -1.97 -1.18
CA ALA A 161 4.26 -1.91 -2.32
C ALA A 161 4.78 -0.50 -2.53
N GLY A 162 6.10 -0.44 -2.76
CA GLY A 162 6.78 0.73 -3.28
C GLY A 162 8.09 0.99 -2.54
N PHE A 163 9.12 0.16 -2.78
CA PHE A 163 10.49 0.65 -2.66
C PHE A 163 10.83 1.36 -3.97
N LYS A 164 11.02 2.68 -3.95
CA LYS A 164 11.79 3.34 -5.00
C LYS A 164 12.94 4.09 -4.36
N GLY A 165 14.01 3.35 -4.08
CA GLY A 165 15.21 3.85 -3.43
C GLY A 165 16.41 2.94 -3.67
N LYS A 166 17.14 3.28 -4.74
CA LYS A 166 18.36 2.69 -5.32
C LYS A 166 18.20 1.40 -6.12
#